data_AF-A0AAW0ART6-F1
#
_entry.id   AF-A0AAW0ART6-F1
#
_cell.length_a   1.000
_cell.length_b   1.000
_cell.length_c   1.000
_cell.angle_alpha   90.00
_cell.angle_beta   90.00
_cell.angle_gamma   90.00
#
_symmetry.space_group_name_H-M   'P 1'
#
loop_
_entity.id
_entity.type
_entity.pdbx_description
1 polymer ?
#
loop_
_entity_poly.entity_id
_entity_poly.type
_entity_poly.pdbx_seq_one_letter_code
_entity_poly.pdbx_strand_id
1 'polypeptide(L)'
;MAMVFPAYDTYDSYGHLPLSRRSSMAHGGASYSYPGQGMYSDYGYEYDTYNGPGAVAMTRRMSTAYHDRDMYYPEIRPTSAMGMPRSRRHSTVSTVSLVPRAPPLDAYRRASSIQIKFKRRGSLLAGVSLAEAQSHVRLSSNDSYTSYDLHADRRNTILLKVKWAGYNSLTYEIPLDSYDRHISLQTLARRVSRACVHYLQANAIPVMYDRVELHHLEELSHGVWQPMLAVR
;
A
#
# COMPACT_ATOMS: atom_id res chain seq x y z
N MET A 1 -45.56 -61.18 -11.36
CA MET A 1 -44.61 -61.15 -10.23
C MET A 1 -44.07 -59.73 -10.15
N ALA A 2 -44.65 -58.92 -9.27
CA ALA A 2 -44.26 -57.53 -9.03
C ALA A 2 -44.35 -57.30 -7.51
N MET A 3 -43.44 -56.49 -6.97
CA MET A 3 -43.47 -55.68 -5.75
C MET A 3 -41.99 -55.42 -5.36
N VAL A 4 -41.43 -54.24 -5.64
CA VAL A 4 -41.56 -52.98 -4.87
C VAL A 4 -40.53 -52.93 -3.73
N PHE A 5 -39.57 -52.01 -3.86
CA PHE A 5 -38.62 -51.62 -2.83
C PHE A 5 -39.33 -50.86 -1.71
N PRO A 6 -38.96 -51.08 -0.43
CA PRO A 6 -39.36 -50.17 0.63
C PRO A 6 -38.38 -48.99 0.68
N ALA A 7 -38.92 -47.80 0.37
CA ALA A 7 -38.53 -46.58 1.06
C ALA A 7 -39.29 -46.54 2.40
N TYR A 8 -38.66 -46.05 3.47
CA TYR A 8 -39.10 -44.92 4.29
C TYR A 8 -38.44 -44.88 5.67
N ASP A 9 -37.92 -43.69 5.98
CA ASP A 9 -37.92 -42.94 7.24
C ASP A 9 -37.84 -43.71 8.57
N THR A 10 -36.76 -43.43 9.29
CA THR A 10 -36.76 -43.44 10.76
C THR A 10 -36.85 -41.99 11.22
N TYR A 11 -38.08 -41.62 11.57
CA TYR A 11 -38.40 -40.44 12.36
C TYR A 11 -37.90 -40.60 13.80
N ASP A 12 -37.83 -39.46 14.48
CA ASP A 12 -37.72 -39.22 15.91
C ASP A 12 -36.32 -39.18 16.56
N SER A 13 -36.04 -38.28 17.51
CA SER A 13 -36.72 -37.08 18.02
C SER A 13 -35.87 -36.55 19.18
N TYR A 14 -36.13 -35.30 19.57
CA TYR A 14 -35.73 -34.64 20.81
C TYR A 14 -34.27 -34.20 20.98
N GLY A 15 -34.06 -32.88 20.98
CA GLY A 15 -32.82 -32.34 21.52
C GLY A 15 -32.55 -30.85 21.36
N HIS A 16 -33.59 -30.00 21.33
CA HIS A 16 -33.42 -28.56 21.51
C HIS A 16 -32.66 -28.26 22.80
N LEU A 17 -31.52 -27.58 22.72
CA LEU A 17 -30.92 -26.83 23.83
C LEU A 17 -30.37 -25.48 23.30
N PRO A 18 -30.38 -24.43 24.13
CA PRO A 18 -30.96 -23.15 23.74
C PRO A 18 -29.97 -21.98 23.68
N LEU A 19 -30.43 -20.88 23.06
CA LEU A 19 -29.93 -19.53 23.28
C LEU A 19 -30.07 -19.14 24.77
N SER A 20 -29.17 -18.24 25.20
CA SER A 20 -29.19 -17.45 26.44
C SER A 20 -28.57 -18.06 27.70
N ARG A 21 -27.30 -17.72 27.94
CA ARG A 21 -26.83 -17.37 29.30
C ARG A 21 -25.97 -16.11 29.25
N ARG A 22 -26.61 -15.00 29.61
CA ARG A 22 -25.96 -13.89 30.32
C ARG A 22 -25.19 -14.47 31.51
N SER A 23 -23.95 -14.05 31.69
CA SER A 23 -23.35 -13.93 33.02
C SER A 23 -23.03 -12.46 33.24
N SER A 24 -24.05 -11.74 33.71
CA SER A 24 -23.89 -10.50 34.44
C SER A 24 -23.50 -10.86 35.87
N MET A 25 -22.24 -10.63 36.23
CA MET A 25 -21.76 -10.59 37.61
C MET A 25 -20.91 -9.34 37.74
N ALA A 26 -21.54 -8.28 38.26
CA ALA A 26 -20.89 -7.11 38.81
C ALA A 26 -21.08 -7.20 40.33
N HIS A 27 -19.99 -7.24 41.09
CA HIS A 27 -19.95 -6.91 42.51
C HIS A 27 -18.51 -6.54 42.94
N GLY A 28 -18.40 -5.39 43.62
CA GLY A 28 -17.26 -4.97 44.45
C GLY A 28 -16.16 -4.23 43.67
N GLY A 29 -15.89 -2.95 43.86
CA GLY A 29 -15.93 -2.18 45.11
C GLY A 29 -14.50 -2.02 45.63
N ALA A 30 -13.98 -0.78 45.55
CA ALA A 30 -12.59 -0.39 45.74
C ALA A 30 -11.97 -0.68 47.12
N SER A 31 -10.64 -0.75 47.19
CA SER A 31 -9.88 -0.18 48.32
C SER A 31 -8.45 0.16 47.92
N TYR A 32 -8.09 1.40 48.21
CA TYR A 32 -6.74 1.94 48.25
C TYR A 32 -5.90 1.35 49.39
N SER A 33 -4.59 1.61 49.28
CA SER A 33 -3.61 1.83 50.36
C SER A 33 -2.73 0.63 50.73
N TYR A 34 -1.43 0.76 50.51
CA TYR A 34 -0.53 0.99 51.65
C TYR A 34 0.69 1.85 51.25
N PRO A 35 1.20 2.70 52.15
CA PRO A 35 2.29 3.65 51.90
C PRO A 35 3.65 3.15 52.41
N GLY A 36 4.72 3.80 51.94
CA GLY A 36 6.08 3.73 52.48
C GLY A 36 7.05 4.36 51.48
N GLN A 37 7.37 5.66 51.58
CA GLN A 37 8.58 6.14 52.30
C GLN A 37 9.75 5.16 52.11
N GLY A 38 10.77 5.43 51.31
CA GLY A 38 11.46 6.69 51.06
C GLY A 38 12.92 6.43 51.39
N MET A 39 13.86 6.69 50.48
CA MET A 39 15.28 6.80 50.80
C MET A 39 16.00 7.49 49.66
N TYR A 40 16.67 8.58 50.03
CA TYR A 40 17.65 9.32 49.25
C TYR A 40 18.86 8.43 48.92
N SER A 41 19.34 8.52 47.68
CA SER A 41 20.73 8.30 47.25
C SER A 41 20.78 8.56 45.75
N ASP A 42 21.80 9.15 45.17
CA ASP A 42 22.98 9.87 45.62
C ASP A 42 23.53 10.51 44.34
N TYR A 43 24.24 11.61 44.47
CA TYR A 43 24.82 12.35 43.37
C TYR A 43 25.87 11.48 42.64
N GLY A 44 25.68 11.29 41.33
CA GLY A 44 26.65 10.66 40.45
C GLY A 44 26.91 11.52 39.22
N TYR A 45 27.63 12.64 39.42
CA TYR A 45 28.25 13.40 38.33
C TYR A 45 29.38 12.57 37.74
N GLU A 46 29.19 12.03 36.53
CA GLU A 46 30.30 11.54 35.72
C GLU A 46 30.70 12.65 34.75
N TYR A 47 31.69 13.43 35.18
CA TYR A 47 32.52 14.25 34.30
C TYR A 47 33.37 13.31 33.46
N ASP A 48 33.21 13.36 32.14
CA ASP A 48 34.31 13.00 31.25
C ASP A 48 34.68 14.20 30.37
N THR A 49 35.97 14.50 30.41
CA THR A 49 36.58 15.80 30.20
C THR A 49 37.68 15.61 29.15
N TYR A 50 37.65 16.44 28.10
CA TYR A 50 38.75 16.81 27.18
C TYR A 50 39.27 15.82 26.12
N ASN A 51 39.06 16.21 24.85
CA ASN A 51 40.05 16.46 23.77
C ASN A 51 39.39 16.17 22.41
N GLY A 52 39.39 17.02 21.39
CA GLY A 52 40.14 18.24 21.10
C GLY A 52 39.61 18.88 19.80
N PRO A 53 40.22 19.99 19.35
CA PRO A 53 39.58 20.97 18.47
C PRO A 53 39.94 20.81 16.99
N GLY A 54 39.03 21.26 16.13
CA GLY A 54 39.36 21.82 14.82
C GLY A 54 39.33 20.86 13.63
N ALA A 55 38.38 21.08 12.71
CA ALA A 55 38.71 21.33 11.30
C ALA A 55 37.43 21.66 10.50
N VAL A 56 37.39 22.94 10.17
CA VAL A 56 36.53 23.67 9.23
C VAL A 56 36.32 22.94 7.90
N ALA A 57 35.12 23.14 7.35
CA ALA A 57 34.74 22.81 5.98
C ALA A 57 35.75 23.34 4.93
N MET A 58 36.26 22.44 4.08
CA MET A 58 37.01 22.82 2.89
C MET A 58 36.13 22.77 1.65
N THR A 59 35.52 23.91 1.35
CA THR A 59 35.17 24.36 0.01
C THR A 59 36.43 24.95 -0.64
N ARG A 60 36.85 24.45 -1.81
CA ARG A 60 37.80 25.04 -2.80
C ARG A 60 37.90 24.02 -3.94
N ARG A 61 37.79 24.33 -5.23
CA ARG A 61 38.34 25.42 -6.08
C ARG A 61 37.34 25.69 -7.23
N MET A 62 37.00 26.89 -7.70
CA MET A 62 37.73 28.07 -8.22
C MET A 62 38.42 27.90 -9.59
N SER A 63 38.27 28.97 -10.40
CA SER A 63 38.79 29.30 -11.75
C SER A 63 37.98 28.72 -12.91
N THR A 64 37.55 29.45 -13.96
CA THR A 64 38.08 30.60 -14.72
C THR A 64 36.89 31.30 -15.45
N ALA A 65 36.67 32.61 -15.40
CA ALA A 65 37.42 33.73 -16.01
C ALA A 65 37.35 33.80 -17.57
N TYR A 66 36.73 34.88 -18.06
CA TYR A 66 36.73 35.46 -19.43
C TYR A 66 36.03 34.71 -20.58
N HIS A 67 34.90 35.23 -21.05
CA HIS A 67 34.89 35.96 -22.33
C HIS A 67 33.60 36.78 -22.52
N ASP A 68 33.76 38.09 -22.33
CA ASP A 68 33.01 39.13 -22.99
C ASP A 68 33.50 39.22 -24.45
N ARG A 69 32.58 39.14 -25.41
CA ARG A 69 32.77 39.54 -26.81
C ARG A 69 31.43 39.72 -27.52
N ASP A 70 31.02 40.97 -27.60
CA ASP A 70 30.18 41.50 -28.67
C ASP A 70 30.73 41.16 -30.07
N MET A 71 29.85 40.85 -31.03
CA MET A 71 29.88 41.26 -32.47
C MET A 71 28.86 40.43 -33.27
N TYR A 72 27.76 41.03 -33.72
CA TYR A 72 27.54 41.60 -35.07
C TYR A 72 27.22 40.55 -36.17
N TYR A 73 25.99 40.68 -36.71
CA TYR A 73 25.23 39.93 -37.76
C TYR A 73 26.03 39.43 -39.03
N PRO A 74 25.50 38.53 -39.92
CA PRO A 74 24.11 38.52 -40.39
C PRO A 74 23.39 37.19 -40.70
N GLU A 75 22.06 37.32 -40.65
CA GLU A 75 21.00 36.65 -41.40
C GLU A 75 21.36 36.30 -42.85
N ILE A 76 21.19 35.03 -43.24
CA ILE A 76 20.64 34.54 -44.53
C ILE A 76 20.25 33.07 -44.30
N ARG A 77 18.95 32.75 -44.29
CA ARG A 77 18.46 31.41 -44.68
C ARG A 77 17.28 31.56 -45.65
N PRO A 78 17.34 30.92 -46.82
CA PRO A 78 16.43 31.18 -47.92
C PRO A 78 15.04 30.57 -47.72
N THR A 79 14.09 31.35 -48.21
CA THR A 79 12.68 31.07 -48.49
C THR A 79 12.49 29.84 -49.39
N SER A 80 11.61 28.92 -48.96
CA SER A 80 10.84 27.99 -49.81
C SER A 80 9.63 27.56 -48.96
N ALA A 81 8.51 28.27 -49.01
CA ALA A 81 7.43 28.13 -49.99
C ALA A 81 6.60 26.84 -49.82
N MET A 82 5.30 27.05 -49.56
CA MET A 82 4.16 26.13 -49.76
C MET A 82 3.94 25.00 -48.75
N GLY A 83 3.15 25.30 -47.71
CA GLY A 83 2.41 24.31 -46.93
C GLY A 83 1.19 24.96 -46.28
N MET A 84 0.08 25.00 -47.02
CA MET A 84 -1.18 25.63 -46.58
C MET A 84 -1.75 25.04 -45.28
N PRO A 85 -2.42 25.86 -44.44
CA PRO A 85 -3.10 25.39 -43.24
C PRO A 85 -4.43 24.71 -43.60
N ARG A 86 -4.54 23.40 -43.39
CA ARG A 86 -5.84 22.72 -43.36
C ARG A 86 -6.52 22.96 -42.01
N SER A 87 -7.16 24.12 -41.89
CA SER A 87 -8.23 24.35 -40.92
C SER A 87 -9.44 23.51 -41.35
N ARG A 88 -9.61 22.34 -40.73
CA ARG A 88 -10.85 21.57 -40.85
C ARG A 88 -11.74 21.89 -39.65
N ARG A 89 -12.55 22.93 -39.85
CA ARG A 89 -13.78 23.18 -39.08
C ARG A 89 -14.62 21.91 -39.06
N HIS A 90 -14.88 21.37 -37.87
CA HIS A 90 -16.08 20.58 -37.60
C HIS A 90 -16.77 21.18 -36.39
N SER A 91 -17.65 22.13 -36.67
CA SER A 91 -18.71 22.55 -35.76
C SER A 91 -19.89 21.62 -35.95
N THR A 92 -20.12 20.73 -35.00
CA THR A 92 -21.45 20.17 -34.73
C THR A 92 -21.78 20.49 -33.28
N VAL A 93 -22.59 21.55 -33.15
CA VAL A 93 -23.40 21.83 -31.97
C VAL A 93 -24.28 20.61 -31.71
N SER A 94 -24.20 20.04 -30.52
CA SER A 94 -25.22 19.13 -30.00
C SER A 94 -25.66 19.66 -28.65
N THR A 95 -26.88 20.17 -28.67
CA THR A 95 -27.69 20.67 -27.57
C THR A 95 -28.12 19.53 -26.65
N VAL A 96 -28.00 19.77 -25.34
CA VAL A 96 -28.82 19.19 -24.24
C VAL A 96 -28.74 17.67 -24.03
N SER A 97 -27.97 17.27 -23.02
CA SER A 97 -28.43 16.27 -22.06
C SER A 97 -27.96 16.64 -20.65
N LEU A 98 -28.89 17.08 -19.81
CA LEU A 98 -28.69 17.26 -18.37
C LEU A 98 -28.59 15.89 -17.70
N VAL A 99 -27.44 15.25 -17.84
CA VAL A 99 -27.03 14.17 -16.94
C VAL A 99 -25.74 14.63 -16.29
N PRO A 100 -25.62 14.65 -14.94
CA PRO A 100 -24.35 14.87 -14.28
C PRO A 100 -23.44 13.69 -14.63
N ARG A 101 -22.71 13.83 -15.73
CA ARG A 101 -21.65 12.90 -16.11
C ARG A 101 -20.63 12.98 -14.98
N ALA A 102 -20.35 11.84 -14.36
CA ALA A 102 -19.26 11.70 -13.40
C ALA A 102 -18.01 12.39 -13.96
N PRO A 103 -17.26 13.16 -13.14
CA PRO A 103 -16.13 13.94 -13.62
C PRO A 103 -15.21 13.03 -14.45
N PRO A 104 -14.77 13.46 -15.64
CA PRO A 104 -13.85 12.67 -16.45
C PRO A 104 -12.61 12.39 -15.61
N LEU A 105 -12.39 11.11 -15.29
CA LEU A 105 -11.17 10.65 -14.64
C LEU A 105 -10.01 11.12 -15.53
N ASP A 106 -9.20 11.97 -14.94
CA ASP A 106 -8.17 12.77 -15.59
C ASP A 106 -7.14 11.86 -16.27
N ALA A 107 -7.14 11.80 -17.60
CA ALA A 107 -6.21 11.00 -18.40
C ALA A 107 -4.74 11.43 -18.25
N TYR A 108 -4.49 12.55 -17.54
CA TYR A 108 -3.15 13.04 -17.20
C TYR A 108 -2.61 12.50 -15.87
N ARG A 109 -3.40 11.75 -15.09
CA ARG A 109 -2.89 11.05 -13.90
C ARG A 109 -2.15 9.78 -14.31
N ARG A 110 -0.92 9.99 -14.77
CA ARG A 110 0.02 8.92 -15.13
C ARG A 110 0.21 8.00 -13.92
N ALA A 111 0.11 6.68 -14.13
CA ALA A 111 0.50 5.71 -13.12
C ALA A 111 1.94 6.04 -12.65
N SER A 112 2.17 6.06 -11.34
CA SER A 112 3.51 6.26 -10.81
C SER A 112 4.38 5.08 -11.21
N SER A 113 5.66 5.35 -11.50
CA SER A 113 6.65 4.29 -11.70
C SER A 113 7.15 3.71 -10.37
N ILE A 114 6.40 3.91 -9.28
CA ILE A 114 6.78 3.51 -7.93
C ILE A 114 6.48 2.03 -7.75
N GLN A 115 7.46 1.30 -7.23
CA GLN A 115 7.29 -0.07 -6.78
C GLN A 115 7.44 -0.12 -5.26
N ILE A 116 6.39 -0.60 -4.58
CA ILE A 116 6.40 -0.73 -3.12
C ILE A 116 6.97 -2.10 -2.79
N LYS A 117 8.25 -2.14 -2.41
CA LYS A 117 8.96 -3.39 -2.16
C LYS A 117 8.75 -3.86 -0.73
N PHE A 118 8.29 -5.10 -0.56
CA PHE A 118 8.21 -5.76 0.74
C PHE A 118 9.51 -6.50 0.99
N LYS A 119 10.24 -6.05 1.98
CA LYS A 119 11.52 -6.63 2.35
C LYS A 119 11.61 -6.76 3.85
N ARG A 120 11.93 -7.95 4.33
CA ARG A 120 12.15 -8.22 5.75
C ARG A 120 13.35 -7.40 6.25
N ARG A 121 13.22 -6.78 7.42
CA ARG A 121 14.32 -6.04 8.06
C ARG A 121 15.51 -6.97 8.28
N GLY A 122 16.67 -6.58 7.75
CA GLY A 122 17.91 -7.38 7.81
C GLY A 122 18.03 -8.45 6.72
N SER A 123 17.00 -8.69 5.90
CA SER A 123 17.14 -9.53 4.70
C SER A 123 17.95 -8.78 3.64
N LEU A 124 18.68 -9.51 2.80
CA LEU A 124 19.28 -8.96 1.57
C LEU A 124 18.29 -9.05 0.40
N LEU A 125 17.46 -10.10 0.37
CA LEU A 125 16.48 -10.38 -0.66
C LEU A 125 15.16 -9.64 -0.39
N ALA A 126 14.50 -9.21 -1.46
CA ALA A 126 13.14 -8.69 -1.43
C ALA A 126 12.16 -9.85 -1.56
N GLY A 127 11.01 -9.76 -0.90
CA GLY A 127 10.10 -10.88 -0.73
C GLY A 127 9.80 -11.12 0.74
N VAL A 128 8.54 -11.42 1.00
CA VAL A 128 8.03 -11.88 2.28
C VAL A 128 6.96 -12.93 1.98
N SER A 129 6.99 -14.08 2.65
CA SER A 129 5.94 -15.09 2.43
C SER A 129 4.57 -14.55 2.87
N LEU A 130 3.48 -15.03 2.25
CA LEU A 130 2.15 -14.59 2.66
C LEU A 130 1.89 -14.92 4.15
N ALA A 131 2.42 -16.04 4.64
CA ALA A 131 2.35 -16.42 6.05
C ALA A 131 3.09 -15.42 6.96
N GLU A 132 4.33 -15.06 6.62
CA GLU A 132 5.13 -14.10 7.39
C GLU A 132 4.49 -12.69 7.40
N ALA A 133 3.93 -12.27 6.27
CA ALA A 133 3.23 -10.98 6.18
C ALA A 133 2.01 -10.93 7.12
N GLN A 134 1.36 -12.07 7.38
CA GLN A 134 0.25 -12.15 8.33
C GLN A 134 0.70 -12.17 9.79
N SER A 135 1.88 -12.73 10.08
CA SER A 135 2.43 -12.87 11.43
C SER A 135 3.19 -11.64 11.96
N HIS A 136 2.92 -10.45 11.44
CA HIS A 136 3.55 -9.18 11.88
C HIS A 136 5.08 -9.14 11.69
N VAL A 137 5.58 -9.54 10.52
CA VAL A 137 7.01 -9.41 10.18
C VAL A 137 7.46 -7.94 10.20
N ARG A 138 8.67 -7.68 10.71
CA ARG A 138 9.30 -6.36 10.64
C ARG A 138 9.82 -6.11 9.23
N LEU A 139 9.26 -5.11 8.54
CA LEU A 139 9.70 -4.70 7.21
C LEU A 139 10.77 -3.62 7.28
N SER A 140 11.66 -3.58 6.29
CA SER A 140 12.52 -2.43 6.03
C SER A 140 11.70 -1.27 5.48
N SER A 141 12.09 -0.04 5.82
CA SER A 141 11.46 1.18 5.32
C SER A 141 9.96 1.26 5.61
N ASN A 142 9.55 0.83 6.81
CA ASN A 142 8.13 0.71 7.17
C ASN A 142 7.31 1.99 6.92
N ASP A 143 7.93 3.14 7.11
CA ASP A 143 7.28 4.45 7.08
C ASP A 143 7.78 5.31 5.91
N SER A 144 8.40 4.72 4.88
CA SER A 144 8.99 5.48 3.77
C SER A 144 7.97 6.03 2.77
N TYR A 145 6.73 5.55 2.81
CA TYR A 145 5.69 5.90 1.84
C TYR A 145 4.59 6.71 2.50
N THR A 146 4.00 7.62 1.73
CA THR A 146 2.89 8.47 2.14
C THR A 146 1.60 8.06 1.43
N SER A 147 0.45 8.56 1.91
CA SER A 147 -0.85 8.33 1.23
C SER A 147 -0.90 8.89 -0.18
N TYR A 148 -0.06 9.88 -0.48
CA TYR A 148 0.07 10.45 -1.82
C TYR A 148 0.77 9.49 -2.77
N ASP A 149 1.85 8.84 -2.33
CA ASP A 149 2.62 7.88 -3.14
C ASP A 149 1.79 6.65 -3.52
N LEU A 150 0.84 6.27 -2.67
CA LEU A 150 -0.09 5.16 -2.91
C LEU A 150 -1.33 5.55 -3.71
N HIS A 151 -1.48 6.85 -4.04
CA HIS A 151 -2.66 7.39 -4.71
C HIS A 151 -3.97 6.96 -4.02
N ALA A 152 -3.99 7.06 -2.69
CA ALA A 152 -5.15 6.69 -1.88
C ALA A 152 -6.38 7.51 -2.27
N ASP A 153 -7.56 6.87 -2.28
CA ASP A 153 -8.83 7.57 -2.43
C ASP A 153 -9.15 8.43 -1.18
N ARG A 154 -10.21 9.24 -1.24
CA ARG A 154 -10.71 10.09 -0.15
C ARG A 154 -10.99 9.32 1.14
N ARG A 155 -11.23 8.00 1.05
CA ARG A 155 -11.44 7.09 2.19
C ARG A 155 -10.16 6.47 2.74
N ASN A 156 -9.00 6.93 2.25
CA ASN A 156 -7.69 6.35 2.55
C ASN A 156 -7.65 4.85 2.20
N THR A 157 -8.18 4.50 1.03
CA THR A 157 -8.23 3.13 0.50
C THR A 157 -7.54 3.07 -0.85
N ILE A 158 -6.96 1.92 -1.17
CA ILE A 158 -6.48 1.59 -2.53
C ILE A 158 -7.27 0.41 -3.08
N LEU A 159 -7.30 0.29 -4.40
CA LEU A 159 -7.83 -0.88 -5.08
C LEU A 159 -6.68 -1.86 -5.36
N LEU A 160 -6.80 -3.09 -4.88
CA LEU A 160 -5.83 -4.15 -5.13
C LEU A 160 -6.41 -5.17 -6.10
N LYS A 161 -5.88 -5.22 -7.32
CA LYS A 161 -6.28 -6.21 -8.33
C LYS A 161 -5.34 -7.42 -8.27
N VAL A 162 -5.85 -8.53 -7.76
CA VAL A 162 -5.12 -9.80 -7.69
C VAL A 162 -5.45 -10.64 -8.92
N LYS A 163 -4.42 -11.22 -9.54
CA LYS A 163 -4.54 -12.08 -10.72
C LYS A 163 -3.57 -13.25 -10.60
N TRP A 164 -4.05 -14.44 -10.93
CA TRP A 164 -3.23 -15.64 -11.11
C TRP A 164 -3.37 -16.20 -12.51
N ALA A 165 -2.33 -16.84 -13.05
CA ALA A 165 -2.35 -17.39 -14.41
C ALA A 165 -3.43 -18.47 -14.53
N GLY A 166 -4.33 -18.31 -15.50
CA GLY A 166 -5.45 -19.24 -15.73
C GLY A 166 -6.69 -19.00 -14.87
N TYR A 167 -6.71 -17.97 -14.01
CA TYR A 167 -7.86 -17.65 -13.15
C TYR A 167 -8.36 -16.22 -13.36
N ASN A 168 -9.62 -15.98 -13.00
CA ASN A 168 -10.23 -14.66 -13.08
C ASN A 168 -9.59 -13.71 -12.06
N SER A 169 -9.38 -12.45 -12.45
CA SER A 169 -8.88 -11.44 -11.50
C SER A 169 -9.98 -11.01 -10.54
N LEU A 170 -9.63 -10.76 -9.27
CA LEU A 170 -10.52 -10.12 -8.30
C LEU A 170 -9.90 -8.80 -7.83
N THR A 171 -10.75 -7.82 -7.55
CA THR A 171 -10.34 -6.52 -7.03
C THR A 171 -10.82 -6.38 -5.59
N TYR A 172 -9.92 -5.99 -4.70
CA TYR A 172 -10.18 -5.77 -3.28
C TYR A 172 -10.00 -4.30 -2.91
N GLU A 173 -10.83 -3.80 -2.01
CA GLU A 173 -10.59 -2.51 -1.37
C GLU A 173 -9.70 -2.71 -0.14
N ILE A 174 -8.51 -2.12 -0.17
CA ILE A 174 -7.54 -2.22 0.92
C ILE A 174 -7.50 -0.88 1.65
N PRO A 175 -7.99 -0.80 2.89
CA PRO A 175 -7.78 0.40 3.70
C PRO A 175 -6.29 0.56 3.98
N LEU A 176 -5.83 1.80 3.97
CA LEU A 176 -4.50 2.19 4.38
C LEU A 176 -4.55 2.61 5.85
N ASP A 177 -3.45 2.38 6.55
CA ASP A 177 -3.26 2.84 7.91
C ASP A 177 -2.22 3.95 7.87
N SER A 178 -2.70 5.20 7.93
CA SER A 178 -1.83 6.37 7.90
C SER A 178 -1.57 6.86 9.32
N TYR A 179 -0.29 6.95 9.66
CA TYR A 179 0.22 7.51 10.90
C TYR A 179 1.21 8.61 10.55
N ASP A 180 1.02 9.81 11.10
CA ASP A 180 1.91 10.97 10.85
C ASP A 180 2.20 11.22 9.36
N ARG A 181 1.18 11.12 8.50
CA ARG A 181 1.24 11.24 7.02
C ARG A 181 1.94 10.09 6.29
N HIS A 182 2.62 9.22 7.02
CA HIS A 182 3.25 8.01 6.51
C HIS A 182 2.27 6.83 6.57
N ILE A 183 2.45 5.84 5.70
CA ILE A 183 1.68 4.60 5.71
C ILE A 183 2.54 3.51 6.31
N SER A 184 1.97 2.76 7.24
CA SER A 184 2.64 1.60 7.81
C SER A 184 2.64 0.44 6.80
N LEU A 185 3.80 0.15 6.21
CA LEU A 185 3.95 -0.96 5.27
C LEU A 185 3.61 -2.31 5.89
N GLN A 186 3.86 -2.50 7.19
CA GLN A 186 3.52 -3.74 7.89
C GLN A 186 2.02 -4.02 7.87
N THR A 187 1.20 -3.00 8.13
CA THR A 187 -0.26 -3.17 8.13
C THR A 187 -0.79 -3.34 6.71
N LEU A 188 -0.22 -2.62 5.75
CA LEU A 188 -0.49 -2.80 4.33
C LEU A 188 -0.16 -4.21 3.85
N ALA A 189 1.06 -4.70 4.12
CA ALA A 189 1.51 -6.04 3.73
C ALA A 189 0.60 -7.13 4.30
N ARG A 190 0.18 -6.99 5.56
CA ARG A 190 -0.78 -7.91 6.18
C ARG A 190 -2.14 -7.91 5.48
N ARG A 191 -2.68 -6.74 5.16
CA ARG A 191 -3.99 -6.60 4.48
C ARG A 191 -3.93 -7.15 3.05
N VAL A 192 -2.86 -6.83 2.31
CA VAL A 192 -2.58 -7.36 0.97
C VAL A 192 -2.42 -8.88 1.01
N SER A 193 -1.66 -9.42 1.96
CA SER A 193 -1.49 -10.86 2.12
C SER A 193 -2.82 -11.57 2.40
N ARG A 194 -3.65 -11.03 3.30
CA ARG A 194 -5.00 -11.57 3.56
C ARG A 194 -5.86 -11.57 2.29
N ALA A 195 -5.82 -10.51 1.50
CA ALA A 195 -6.53 -10.44 0.23
C ALA A 195 -6.01 -11.47 -0.78
N CYS A 196 -4.69 -11.67 -0.86
CA CYS A 196 -4.09 -12.69 -1.72
C CYS A 196 -4.47 -14.11 -1.28
N VAL A 197 -4.45 -14.42 0.02
CA VAL A 197 -4.89 -15.73 0.55
C VAL A 197 -6.37 -15.96 0.27
N HIS A 198 -7.21 -14.96 0.51
CA HIS A 198 -8.62 -15.03 0.18
C HIS A 198 -8.84 -15.28 -1.31
N TYR A 199 -8.08 -14.61 -2.19
CA TYR A 199 -8.11 -14.86 -3.63
C TYR A 199 -7.76 -16.31 -3.99
N LEU A 200 -6.68 -16.85 -3.41
CA LEU A 200 -6.24 -18.23 -3.64
C LEU A 200 -7.32 -19.24 -3.21
N GLN A 201 -7.94 -19.01 -2.06
CA GLN A 201 -9.01 -19.84 -1.51
C GLN A 201 -10.29 -19.75 -2.35
N ALA A 202 -10.73 -18.54 -2.71
CA ALA A 202 -11.94 -18.32 -3.49
C ALA A 202 -11.89 -18.94 -4.89
N ASN A 203 -10.68 -19.05 -5.47
CA ASN A 203 -10.45 -19.68 -6.77
C ASN A 203 -10.00 -21.15 -6.66
N ALA A 204 -9.98 -21.72 -5.45
CA ALA A 204 -9.51 -23.09 -5.17
C ALA A 204 -8.14 -23.41 -5.81
N ILE A 205 -7.21 -22.46 -5.78
CA ILE A 205 -5.87 -22.62 -6.35
C ILE A 205 -5.07 -23.60 -5.45
N PRO A 206 -4.54 -24.72 -5.97
CA PRO A 206 -3.88 -25.76 -5.18
C PRO A 206 -2.43 -25.37 -4.83
N VAL A 207 -2.23 -24.18 -4.27
CA VAL A 207 -0.92 -23.68 -3.82
C VAL A 207 -1.03 -23.31 -2.34
N MET A 208 -0.11 -23.84 -1.54
CA MET A 208 -0.01 -23.48 -0.13
C MET A 208 0.45 -22.02 -0.03
N TYR A 209 -0.30 -21.18 0.71
CA TYR A 209 0.00 -19.75 0.84
C TYR A 209 1.40 -19.48 1.44
N ASP A 210 1.92 -20.40 2.25
CA ASP A 210 3.26 -20.30 2.83
C ASP A 210 4.39 -20.37 1.77
N ARG A 211 4.12 -20.97 0.61
CA ARG A 211 5.06 -21.04 -0.52
C ARG A 211 4.95 -19.86 -1.48
N VAL A 212 4.01 -18.96 -1.24
CA VAL A 212 3.81 -17.77 -2.08
C VAL A 212 4.53 -16.60 -1.42
N GLU A 213 5.44 -15.99 -2.16
CA GLU A 213 6.19 -14.81 -1.75
C GLU A 213 5.61 -13.55 -2.40
N LEU A 214 5.38 -12.52 -1.59
CA LEU A 214 5.00 -11.19 -2.00
C LEU A 214 6.25 -10.31 -2.12
N HIS A 215 6.64 -9.94 -3.34
CA HIS A 215 7.85 -9.14 -3.58
C HIS A 215 7.56 -7.64 -3.52
N HIS A 216 6.63 -7.17 -4.33
CA HIS A 216 6.29 -5.76 -4.40
C HIS A 216 4.88 -5.52 -4.94
N LEU A 217 4.37 -4.30 -4.78
CA LEU A 217 3.19 -3.82 -5.50
C LEU A 217 3.62 -2.97 -6.70
N GLU A 218 2.92 -3.17 -7.81
CA GLU A 218 3.04 -2.35 -9.02
C GLU A 218 1.74 -1.59 -9.25
N GLU A 219 1.84 -0.30 -9.59
CA GLU A 219 0.67 0.48 -9.94
C GLU A 219 0.28 0.22 -11.40
N LEU A 220 -0.96 -0.23 -11.62
CA LEU A 220 -1.51 -0.45 -12.96
C LEU A 220 -2.14 0.83 -13.52
N SER A 221 -2.86 1.54 -12.66
CA SER A 221 -3.52 2.81 -12.93
C SER A 221 -3.65 3.55 -11.62
N HIS A 222 -3.89 4.86 -11.66
CA HIS A 222 -3.96 5.70 -10.46
C HIS A 222 -4.82 5.11 -9.33
N GLY A 223 -4.19 4.70 -8.23
CA GLY A 223 -4.83 4.12 -7.04
C GLY A 223 -5.21 2.63 -7.16
N VAL A 224 -4.87 1.98 -8.28
CA VAL A 224 -5.07 0.55 -8.55
C VAL A 224 -3.73 -0.16 -8.61
N TRP A 225 -3.51 -1.05 -7.65
CA TRP A 225 -2.26 -1.76 -7.43
C TRP A 225 -2.40 -3.25 -7.72
N GLN A 226 -1.35 -3.86 -8.23
CA GLN A 226 -1.25 -5.30 -8.47
C GLN A 226 -0.10 -5.87 -7.63
N PRO A 227 -0.33 -6.94 -6.85
CA PRO A 227 0.74 -7.61 -6.13
C PRO A 227 1.53 -8.52 -7.07
N MET A 228 2.85 -8.47 -6.95
CA MET A 228 3.75 -9.39 -7.64
C MET A 228 4.06 -10.57 -6.72
N LEU A 229 3.47 -11.71 -7.08
CA LEU A 229 3.57 -12.96 -6.35
C LEU A 229 4.52 -13.91 -7.08
N ALA A 230 5.36 -14.62 -6.33
CA ALA A 230 6.16 -15.73 -6.83
C ALA A 230 5.91 -16.98 -5.99
N VAL A 231 6.05 -18.16 -6.61
CA VAL A 231 6.04 -19.43 -5.89
C VAL A 231 7.47 -19.89 -5.70
N ARG A 232 7.81 -20.30 -4.49
CA ARG A 232 9.10 -20.87 -4.13
C ARG A 232 9.19 -22.37 -4.37
#